data_AF-A0A2H0SB69-F1
#
_entry.id   AF-A0A2H0SB69-F1
#
_cell.length_a   1.000
_cell.length_b   1.000
_cell.length_c   1.000
_cell.angle_alpha   90.00
_cell.angle_beta   90.00
_cell.angle_gamma   90.00
#
_symmetry.space_group_name_H-M   'P 1'
#
loop_
_entity.id
_entity.type
_entity.pdbx_description
1 polymer ?
#
loop_
_entity_poly.entity_id
_entity_poly.type
_entity_poly.pdbx_seq_one_letter_code
_entity_poly.pdbx_strand_id
1 'polypeptide(L)'
;MNNFLTALVQKLVTFLNENHNFFELKESEKSKKLESLSVPVQFKQYLEKADANSFMLDLKVVVQFIQDSKNAVLKENSFFKALLKFITEDLARKIDHLDGNFYLLPKQERVEIVDKLINADSQLAETLKEILTNFTYQQIANEIQELGKRIANTPYILVQSPREIDNELKKDIRMALSKENPLSFPTFQINRKLIGGIRVFQDGKVKDHSWISRVLRFTSLTAN
;
A
#
# COMPACT_ATOMS: atom_id res chain seq x y z
N MET A 1 -7.02 1.97 10.49
CA MET A 1 -5.58 1.66 10.63
C MET A 1 -5.22 1.12 12.01
N ASN A 2 -5.61 1.79 13.11
CA ASN A 2 -5.24 1.35 14.47
C ASN A 2 -5.68 -0.09 14.78
N ASN A 3 -6.93 -0.47 14.48
CA ASN A 3 -7.41 -1.84 14.70
C ASN A 3 -6.56 -2.89 13.96
N PHE A 4 -6.15 -2.59 12.72
CA PHE A 4 -5.27 -3.47 11.93
C PHE A 4 -3.90 -3.62 12.61
N LEU A 5 -3.30 -2.50 13.05
CA LEU A 5 -2.02 -2.52 13.75
C LEU A 5 -2.10 -3.29 15.07
N THR A 6 -3.15 -3.08 15.85
CA THR A 6 -3.39 -3.81 17.10
C THR A 6 -3.53 -5.30 16.86
N ALA A 7 -4.37 -5.71 15.91
CA ALA A 7 -4.55 -7.13 15.55
C ALA A 7 -3.25 -7.76 15.05
N LEU A 8 -2.44 -7.00 14.29
CA LEU A 8 -1.15 -7.47 13.79
C LEU A 8 -0.16 -7.68 14.93
N VAL A 9 0.04 -6.65 15.77
CA VAL A 9 0.95 -6.71 16.92
C VAL A 9 0.55 -7.84 17.85
N GLN A 10 -0.74 -8.00 18.15
CA GLN A 10 -1.23 -9.10 18.99
C GLN A 10 -0.87 -10.45 18.39
N LYS A 11 -1.02 -10.63 17.07
CA LYS A 11 -0.67 -11.89 16.39
C LYS A 11 0.83 -12.17 16.41
N LEU A 12 1.66 -11.13 16.19
CA LEU A 12 3.12 -11.28 16.26
C LEU A 12 3.60 -11.59 17.68
N VAL A 13 3.08 -10.89 18.69
CA VAL A 13 3.45 -11.11 20.10
C VAL A 13 2.99 -12.49 20.57
N THR A 14 1.79 -12.93 20.21
CA THR A 14 1.31 -14.29 20.54
C THR A 14 2.23 -15.36 19.96
N PHE A 15 2.61 -15.21 18.69
CA PHE A 15 3.57 -16.11 18.04
C PHE A 15 4.94 -16.15 18.74
N LEU A 16 5.46 -14.98 19.14
CA LEU A 16 6.75 -14.90 19.84
C LEU A 16 6.67 -15.46 21.27
N ASN A 17 5.52 -15.33 21.93
CA ASN A 17 5.27 -15.98 23.22
C ASN A 17 5.22 -17.51 23.10
N GLU A 18 4.70 -18.05 21.99
CA GLU A 18 4.75 -19.50 21.73
C GLU A 18 6.16 -19.97 21.28
N ASN A 19 7.03 -19.04 20.88
CA ASN A 19 8.35 -19.32 20.31
C ASN A 19 9.44 -18.46 20.97
N HIS A 20 9.64 -18.61 22.28
CA HIS A 20 10.54 -17.76 23.06
C HIS A 20 11.97 -17.62 22.52
N ASN A 21 12.52 -18.66 21.88
CA ASN A 21 13.86 -18.65 21.32
C ASN A 21 13.93 -18.13 19.87
N PHE A 22 12.84 -17.59 19.32
CA PHE A 22 12.75 -17.24 17.89
C PHE A 22 13.89 -16.34 17.40
N PHE A 23 14.28 -15.32 18.19
CA PHE A 23 15.34 -14.39 17.81
C PHE A 23 16.75 -14.99 17.90
N GLU A 24 16.92 -16.13 18.57
CA GLU A 24 18.18 -16.86 18.70
C GLU A 24 18.40 -17.87 17.56
N LEU A 25 17.34 -18.17 16.80
CA LEU A 25 17.37 -19.12 15.69
C LEU A 25 18.15 -18.57 14.49
N LYS A 26 18.72 -19.47 13.70
CA LYS A 26 19.30 -19.13 12.40
C LYS A 26 18.22 -18.72 11.40
N GLU A 27 18.58 -17.94 10.40
CA GLU A 27 17.63 -17.41 9.40
C GLU A 27 16.79 -18.51 8.73
N SER A 28 17.40 -19.63 8.35
CA SER A 28 16.68 -20.78 7.76
C SER A 28 15.67 -21.44 8.69
N GLU A 29 15.90 -21.38 10.00
CA GLU A 29 14.99 -21.92 11.02
C GLU A 29 13.87 -20.92 11.34
N LYS A 30 14.17 -19.62 11.33
CA LYS A 30 13.17 -18.55 11.43
C LYS A 30 12.15 -18.65 10.30
N SER A 31 12.60 -18.79 9.05
CA SER A 31 11.69 -18.90 7.89
C SER A 31 10.72 -20.07 8.04
N LYS A 32 11.20 -21.26 8.44
CA LYS A 32 10.35 -22.44 8.68
C LYS A 32 9.32 -22.18 9.78
N LYS A 33 9.71 -21.56 10.89
CA LYS A 33 8.78 -21.23 11.97
C LYS A 33 7.73 -20.20 11.54
N LEU A 34 8.07 -19.27 10.65
CA LEU A 34 7.14 -18.26 10.14
C LEU A 34 6.13 -18.79 9.12
N GLU A 35 6.31 -20.01 8.60
CA GLU A 35 5.33 -20.64 7.70
C GLU A 35 3.98 -20.83 8.40
N SER A 36 3.97 -21.21 9.68
CA SER A 36 2.76 -21.38 10.49
C SER A 36 2.06 -20.07 10.83
N LEU A 37 2.78 -18.94 10.76
CA LEU A 37 2.23 -17.63 11.08
C LEU A 37 1.37 -17.10 9.92
N SER A 38 0.07 -16.95 10.16
CA SER A 38 -0.88 -16.40 9.19
C SER A 38 -0.83 -14.85 9.17
N VAL A 39 0.22 -14.28 8.61
CA VAL A 39 0.38 -12.83 8.37
C VAL A 39 0.90 -12.55 6.96
N PRO A 40 0.72 -11.32 6.42
CA PRO A 40 1.29 -10.96 5.12
C PRO A 40 2.80 -11.19 5.05
N VAL A 41 3.30 -11.55 3.87
CA VAL A 41 4.69 -11.97 3.65
C VAL A 41 5.70 -10.89 4.05
N GLN A 42 5.35 -9.61 3.90
CA GLN A 42 6.21 -8.48 4.25
C GLN A 42 6.51 -8.46 5.76
N PHE A 43 5.57 -8.88 6.60
CA PHE A 43 5.79 -8.98 8.05
C PHE A 43 6.59 -10.23 8.45
N LYS A 44 6.48 -11.32 7.66
CA LYS A 44 7.37 -12.48 7.80
C LYS A 44 8.81 -12.08 7.48
N GLN A 45 9.04 -11.44 6.33
CA GLN A 45 10.34 -10.93 5.91
C GLN A 45 10.94 -9.94 6.91
N TYR A 46 10.09 -9.14 7.55
CA TYR A 46 10.50 -8.26 8.64
C TYR A 46 11.01 -9.05 9.85
N LEU A 47 10.23 -10.02 10.34
CA LEU A 47 10.61 -10.83 11.51
C LEU A 47 11.84 -11.72 11.28
N GLU A 48 12.07 -12.20 10.06
CA GLU A 48 13.28 -12.96 9.70
C GLU A 48 14.55 -12.15 9.97
N LYS A 49 14.52 -10.87 9.61
CA LYS A 49 15.66 -9.94 9.66
C LYS A 49 15.80 -9.22 10.99
N ALA A 50 14.70 -9.06 11.72
CA ALA A 50 14.70 -8.39 13.00
C ALA A 50 15.43 -9.21 14.08
N ASP A 51 16.12 -8.50 14.96
CA ASP A 51 16.58 -8.99 16.24
C ASP A 51 15.60 -8.55 17.35
N ALA A 52 15.75 -9.09 18.55
CA ALA A 52 14.84 -8.80 19.66
C ALA A 52 14.82 -7.30 20.03
N ASN A 53 15.98 -6.64 20.02
CA ASN A 53 16.07 -5.22 20.41
C ASN A 53 15.45 -4.32 19.35
N SER A 54 15.74 -4.56 18.07
CA SER A 54 15.14 -3.80 16.97
C SER A 54 13.62 -4.00 16.90
N PHE A 55 13.14 -5.23 17.13
CA PHE A 55 11.71 -5.51 17.22
C PHE A 55 11.03 -4.74 18.36
N MET A 56 11.62 -4.73 19.56
CA MET A 56 11.04 -4.01 20.71
C MET A 56 11.03 -2.49 20.51
N LEU A 57 12.09 -1.92 19.91
CA LEU A 57 12.11 -0.51 19.54
C LEU A 57 11.02 -0.20 18.52
N ASP A 58 10.84 -1.06 17.52
CA ASP A 58 9.80 -0.88 16.52
C ASP A 58 8.40 -0.94 17.14
N LEU A 59 8.14 -1.91 18.04
CA LEU A 59 6.87 -2.02 18.75
C LEU A 59 6.56 -0.79 19.61
N LYS A 60 7.57 -0.20 20.25
CA LYS A 60 7.39 1.04 21.02
C LYS A 60 6.85 2.17 20.13
N VAL A 61 7.38 2.30 18.92
CA VAL A 61 6.90 3.29 17.94
C VAL A 61 5.48 2.96 17.47
N VAL A 62 5.15 1.68 17.28
CA VAL A 62 3.78 1.26 16.93
C VAL A 62 2.79 1.65 18.02
N VAL A 63 3.11 1.39 19.30
CA VAL A 63 2.27 1.78 20.44
C VAL A 63 2.12 3.30 20.51
N GLN A 64 3.23 4.04 20.34
CA GLN A 64 3.18 5.50 20.29
C GLN A 64 2.27 6.00 19.16
N PHE A 65 2.33 5.37 17.98
CA PHE A 65 1.46 5.73 16.85
C PHE A 65 -0.02 5.41 17.11
N ILE A 66 -0.32 4.30 17.79
CA ILE A 66 -1.69 3.95 18.16
C ILE A 66 -2.28 4.97 19.14
N GLN A 67 -1.46 5.45 20.09
CA GLN A 67 -1.87 6.43 21.11
C GLN A 67 -1.95 7.86 20.55
N ASP A 68 -0.95 8.28 19.79
CA ASP A 68 -0.86 9.61 19.17
C ASP A 68 -0.29 9.48 17.75
N SER A 69 -1.20 9.27 16.82
CA SER A 69 -0.84 9.06 15.42
C SER A 69 -0.20 10.29 14.80
N LYS A 70 -0.40 11.52 15.31
CA LYS A 70 0.13 12.74 14.70
C LYS A 70 1.59 12.98 15.07
N ASN A 71 1.96 12.72 16.33
CA ASN A 71 3.29 13.04 16.85
C ASN A 71 4.29 11.87 16.79
N ALA A 72 3.83 10.65 16.48
CA ALA A 72 4.73 9.51 16.34
C ALA A 72 5.75 9.71 15.20
N VAL A 73 7.04 9.52 15.52
CA VAL A 73 8.14 9.59 14.56
C VAL A 73 8.32 8.21 13.94
N LEU A 74 7.89 8.05 12.68
CA LEU A 74 7.88 6.76 11.97
C LEU A 74 9.10 6.51 11.09
N LYS A 75 9.98 7.51 10.96
CA LYS A 75 11.09 7.49 10.02
C LYS A 75 12.05 6.33 10.34
N GLU A 76 12.51 5.66 9.30
CA GLU A 76 13.42 4.49 9.36
C GLU A 76 12.90 3.23 10.08
N ASN A 77 11.70 3.23 10.65
CA ASN A 77 11.15 2.08 11.36
C ASN A 77 10.85 0.90 10.42
N SER A 78 11.45 -0.26 10.71
CA SER A 78 11.41 -1.42 9.80
C SER A 78 10.02 -2.07 9.76
N PHE A 79 9.31 -2.10 10.89
CA PHE A 79 7.92 -2.54 10.94
C PHE A 79 7.01 -1.68 10.06
N PHE A 80 7.10 -0.35 10.16
CA PHE A 80 6.30 0.57 9.35
C PHE A 80 6.70 0.51 7.86
N LYS A 81 7.97 0.28 7.53
CA LYS A 81 8.38 -0.02 6.14
C LYS A 81 7.74 -1.30 5.61
N ALA A 82 7.65 -2.35 6.43
CA ALA A 82 6.98 -3.60 6.06
C ALA A 82 5.47 -3.39 5.86
N LEU A 83 4.83 -2.59 6.74
CA LEU A 83 3.44 -2.17 6.58
C LEU A 83 3.22 -1.41 5.28
N LEU A 84 4.05 -0.42 5.00
CA LEU A 84 3.92 0.39 3.79
C LEU A 84 4.10 -0.49 2.55
N LYS A 85 5.08 -1.41 2.55
CA LYS A 85 5.29 -2.37 1.46
C LYS A 85 4.08 -3.28 1.26
N PHE A 86 3.51 -3.82 2.34
CA PHE A 86 2.27 -4.61 2.28
C PHE A 86 1.13 -3.81 1.64
N ILE A 87 0.98 -2.56 2.04
CA ILE A 87 -0.06 -1.66 1.52
C ILE A 87 0.16 -1.36 0.03
N THR A 88 1.38 -1.01 -0.37
CA THR A 88 1.69 -0.57 -1.73
C THR A 88 1.83 -1.72 -2.74
N GLU A 89 2.03 -2.94 -2.27
CA GLU A 89 2.11 -4.14 -3.11
C GLU A 89 0.81 -4.95 -3.06
N ASP A 90 0.53 -5.60 -1.94
CA ASP A 90 -0.54 -6.61 -1.87
C ASP A 90 -1.92 -5.96 -1.77
N LEU A 91 -2.09 -5.00 -0.87
CA LEU A 91 -3.37 -4.30 -0.72
C LEU A 91 -3.68 -3.45 -1.97
N ALA A 92 -2.68 -2.79 -2.55
CA ALA A 92 -2.83 -2.03 -3.79
C ALA A 92 -3.40 -2.89 -4.92
N ARG A 93 -2.87 -4.10 -5.11
CA ARG A 93 -3.40 -5.04 -6.12
C ARG A 93 -4.84 -5.40 -5.82
N LYS A 94 -5.19 -5.68 -4.56
CA LYS A 94 -6.58 -5.98 -4.17
C LYS A 94 -7.51 -4.80 -4.48
N ILE A 95 -7.10 -3.58 -4.14
CA ILE A 95 -7.86 -2.36 -4.44
C ILE A 95 -8.05 -2.18 -5.95
N ASP A 96 -7.03 -2.47 -6.75
CA ASP A 96 -7.12 -2.34 -8.21
C ASP A 96 -8.14 -3.32 -8.82
N HIS A 97 -8.43 -4.46 -8.17
CA HIS A 97 -9.46 -5.41 -8.63
C HIS A 97 -10.90 -4.95 -8.35
N LEU A 98 -11.08 -3.89 -7.56
CA LEU A 98 -12.41 -3.31 -7.34
C LEU A 98 -12.84 -2.54 -8.59
N ASP A 99 -14.07 -2.78 -9.05
CA ASP A 99 -14.66 -2.04 -10.17
C ASP A 99 -14.71 -0.54 -9.90
N GLY A 100 -14.61 0.30 -10.94
CA GLY A 100 -14.69 1.75 -10.81
C GLY A 100 -15.96 2.26 -10.10
N ASN A 101 -17.06 1.51 -10.19
CA ASN A 101 -18.33 1.83 -9.53
C ASN A 101 -18.48 1.20 -8.14
N PHE A 102 -17.50 0.41 -7.66
CA PHE A 102 -17.58 -0.29 -6.38
C PHE A 102 -17.98 0.64 -5.23
N TYR A 103 -17.38 1.84 -5.16
CA TYR A 103 -17.65 2.79 -4.08
C TYR A 103 -19.00 3.51 -4.18
N LEU A 104 -19.72 3.33 -5.30
CA LEU A 104 -21.09 3.83 -5.50
C LEU A 104 -22.15 2.81 -5.08
N LEU A 105 -21.75 1.55 -4.85
CA LEU A 105 -22.66 0.47 -4.47
C LEU A 105 -23.16 0.62 -3.02
N PRO A 106 -24.37 0.10 -2.72
CA PRO A 106 -24.86 -0.04 -1.35
C PRO A 106 -23.86 -0.79 -0.45
N LYS A 107 -23.87 -0.48 0.85
CA LYS A 107 -22.92 -1.07 1.81
C LYS A 107 -22.95 -2.60 1.81
N GLN A 108 -24.13 -3.22 1.71
CA GLN A 108 -24.27 -4.68 1.71
C GLN A 108 -23.56 -5.32 0.51
N GLU A 109 -23.76 -4.81 -0.70
CA GLU A 109 -23.07 -5.29 -1.91
C GLU A 109 -21.56 -5.11 -1.83
N ARG A 110 -21.09 -3.98 -1.25
CA ARG A 110 -19.66 -3.76 -1.01
C ARG A 110 -19.06 -4.80 -0.07
N VAL A 111 -19.78 -5.19 0.98
CA VAL A 111 -19.34 -6.24 1.91
C VAL A 111 -19.17 -7.57 1.17
N GLU A 112 -20.15 -7.98 0.38
CA GLU A 112 -20.09 -9.25 -0.38
C GLU A 112 -18.91 -9.30 -1.37
N ILE A 113 -18.63 -8.20 -2.06
CA ILE A 113 -17.49 -8.11 -2.99
C ILE A 113 -16.16 -8.18 -2.22
N VAL A 114 -16.07 -7.47 -1.10
CA VAL A 114 -14.85 -7.41 -0.27
C VAL A 114 -14.58 -8.75 0.42
N ASP A 115 -15.61 -9.47 0.86
CA ASP A 115 -15.47 -10.83 1.41
C ASP A 115 -14.91 -11.81 0.38
N LYS A 116 -15.35 -11.73 -0.88
CA LYS A 116 -14.79 -12.54 -1.98
C LYS A 116 -13.33 -12.17 -2.27
N LEU A 117 -12.98 -10.89 -2.15
CA LEU A 117 -11.62 -10.38 -2.39
C LEU A 117 -10.64 -10.72 -1.25
N ILE A 118 -11.12 -10.76 -0.01
CA ILE A 118 -10.36 -11.09 1.21
C ILE A 118 -10.98 -12.34 1.83
N ASN A 119 -10.70 -13.48 1.18
CA ASN A 119 -11.12 -14.79 1.66
C ASN A 119 -10.21 -15.30 2.80
N ALA A 120 -10.35 -14.71 3.98
CA ALA A 120 -9.65 -15.13 5.19
C ALA A 120 -10.48 -14.79 6.43
N ASP A 121 -10.62 -15.77 7.32
CA ASP A 121 -11.34 -15.61 8.59
C ASP A 121 -10.34 -15.31 9.71
N SER A 122 -9.93 -14.04 9.80
CA SER A 122 -9.05 -13.58 10.87
C SER A 122 -9.35 -12.14 11.24
N GLN A 123 -9.06 -11.74 12.48
CA GLN A 123 -9.22 -10.36 12.92
C GLN A 123 -8.48 -9.36 12.02
N LEU A 124 -7.30 -9.73 11.51
CA LEU A 124 -6.56 -8.94 10.52
C LEU A 124 -7.36 -8.75 9.22
N ALA A 125 -7.92 -9.83 8.69
CA ALA A 125 -8.74 -9.78 7.50
C ALA A 125 -9.99 -8.92 7.71
N GLU A 126 -10.69 -9.08 8.83
CA GLU A 126 -11.87 -8.28 9.18
C GLU A 126 -11.54 -6.77 9.21
N THR A 127 -10.43 -6.38 9.84
CA THR A 127 -10.04 -4.95 9.84
C THR A 127 -9.72 -4.41 8.45
N LEU A 128 -9.20 -5.24 7.53
CA LEU A 128 -9.00 -4.83 6.13
C LEU A 128 -10.32 -4.72 5.39
N LYS A 129 -11.25 -5.67 5.60
CA LYS A 129 -12.59 -5.64 5.01
C LYS A 129 -13.35 -4.39 5.46
N GLU A 130 -13.28 -4.04 6.75
CA GLU A 130 -13.85 -2.81 7.29
C GLU A 130 -13.28 -1.55 6.62
N ILE A 131 -11.97 -1.51 6.35
CA ILE A 131 -11.34 -0.39 5.67
C ILE A 131 -11.88 -0.26 4.24
N LEU A 132 -11.93 -1.34 3.47
CA LEU A 132 -12.38 -1.29 2.07
C LEU A 132 -13.89 -0.99 1.94
N THR A 133 -14.70 -1.41 2.91
CA THR A 133 -16.16 -1.23 2.86
C THR A 133 -16.61 0.14 3.36
N ASN A 134 -15.89 0.78 4.29
CA ASN A 134 -16.35 2.03 4.91
C ASN A 134 -15.67 3.28 4.35
N PHE A 135 -14.52 3.16 3.69
CA PHE A 135 -13.77 4.31 3.15
C PHE A 135 -13.79 4.34 1.62
N THR A 136 -13.72 5.53 1.04
CA THR A 136 -13.58 5.70 -0.41
C THR A 136 -12.15 5.45 -0.88
N TYR A 137 -11.96 5.19 -2.17
CA TYR A 137 -10.63 5.08 -2.77
C TYR A 137 -9.76 6.30 -2.46
N GLN A 138 -10.32 7.51 -2.55
CA GLN A 138 -9.58 8.75 -2.31
C GLN A 138 -9.16 8.88 -0.84
N GLN A 139 -10.02 8.50 0.10
CA GLN A 139 -9.67 8.49 1.53
C GLN A 139 -8.53 7.51 1.80
N ILE A 140 -8.65 6.27 1.29
CA ILE A 140 -7.61 5.25 1.44
C ILE A 140 -6.29 5.72 0.81
N ALA A 141 -6.33 6.21 -0.43
CA ALA A 141 -5.17 6.69 -1.14
C ALA A 141 -4.46 7.83 -0.40
N ASN A 142 -5.21 8.79 0.14
CA ASN A 142 -4.68 9.91 0.90
C ASN A 142 -4.00 9.44 2.21
N GLU A 143 -4.63 8.54 2.95
CA GLU A 143 -4.05 7.98 4.17
C GLU A 143 -2.74 7.22 3.90
N ILE A 144 -2.69 6.43 2.80
CA ILE A 144 -1.48 5.74 2.38
C ILE A 144 -0.38 6.74 2.00
N GLN A 145 -0.75 7.82 1.31
CA GLN A 145 0.14 8.90 0.91
C GLN A 145 0.79 9.58 2.12
N GLU A 146 -0.02 9.98 3.10
CA GLU A 146 0.47 10.65 4.31
C GLU A 146 1.34 9.71 5.15
N LEU A 147 0.97 8.43 5.24
CA LEU A 147 1.79 7.41 5.88
C LEU A 147 3.14 7.24 5.15
N GLY A 148 3.12 7.18 3.82
CA GLY A 148 4.32 7.03 2.99
C GLY A 148 5.30 8.20 3.13
N LYS A 149 4.80 9.43 3.16
CA LYS A 149 5.61 10.64 3.43
C LYS A 149 6.32 10.55 4.78
N ARG A 150 5.61 10.11 5.83
CA ARG A 150 6.15 10.05 7.19
C ARG A 150 7.19 8.95 7.40
N ILE A 151 7.04 7.82 6.70
CA ILE A 151 7.95 6.66 6.86
C ILE A 151 9.21 6.82 5.98
N ALA A 152 9.01 7.16 4.71
CA ALA A 152 10.05 7.06 3.69
C ALA A 152 10.14 8.29 2.77
N ASN A 153 9.45 9.39 3.11
CA ASN A 153 9.38 10.60 2.29
C ASN A 153 8.97 10.29 0.83
N THR A 154 7.99 9.40 0.65
CA THR A 154 7.58 8.94 -0.68
C THR A 154 6.91 10.06 -1.48
N PRO A 155 7.19 10.17 -2.79
CA PRO A 155 6.58 11.18 -3.63
C PRO A 155 5.08 10.95 -3.80
N TYR A 156 4.34 12.02 -4.08
CA TYR A 156 2.98 11.91 -4.62
C TYR A 156 3.03 11.57 -6.10
N ILE A 157 2.38 10.46 -6.46
CA ILE A 157 2.29 10.00 -7.84
C ILE A 157 0.82 9.91 -8.25
N LEU A 158 0.47 10.67 -9.30
CA LEU A 158 -0.85 10.65 -9.92
C LEU A 158 -0.70 10.26 -11.39
N VAL A 159 -1.38 9.20 -11.78
CA VAL A 159 -1.44 8.70 -13.15
C VAL A 159 -2.81 9.04 -13.72
N GLN A 160 -2.81 9.79 -14.81
CA GLN A 160 -4.02 10.18 -15.52
C GLN A 160 -4.12 9.50 -16.89
N SER A 161 -5.33 9.04 -17.21
CA SER A 161 -5.66 8.43 -18.49
C SER A 161 -7.02 8.94 -19.00
N PRO A 162 -7.27 8.94 -20.31
CA PRO A 162 -8.56 9.40 -20.87
C PRO A 162 -9.73 8.46 -20.58
N ARG A 163 -9.44 7.19 -20.30
CA ARG A 163 -10.38 6.12 -19.96
C ARG A 163 -9.86 5.32 -18.78
N GLU A 164 -10.70 4.46 -18.23
CA GLU A 164 -10.28 3.52 -17.18
C GLU A 164 -9.10 2.67 -17.65
N ILE A 165 -8.13 2.49 -16.75
CA ILE A 165 -6.98 1.61 -16.95
C ILE A 165 -7.36 0.26 -16.38
N ASP A 166 -7.25 -0.78 -17.19
CA ASP A 166 -7.45 -2.16 -16.74
C ASP A 166 -6.39 -2.59 -15.70
N ASN A 167 -6.65 -3.72 -15.05
CA ASN A 167 -5.84 -4.18 -13.92
C ASN A 167 -4.44 -4.62 -14.33
N GLU A 168 -4.29 -5.17 -15.54
CA GLU A 168 -2.97 -5.59 -16.05
C GLU A 168 -2.10 -4.36 -16.30
N LEU A 169 -2.64 -3.34 -16.95
CA LEU A 169 -1.90 -2.11 -17.21
C LEU A 169 -1.62 -1.31 -15.92
N LYS A 170 -2.54 -1.28 -14.94
CA LYS A 170 -2.26 -0.71 -13.60
C LYS A 170 -1.09 -1.43 -12.92
N LYS A 171 -1.04 -2.75 -12.99
CA LYS A 171 0.04 -3.57 -12.42
C LYS A 171 1.38 -3.22 -13.08
N ASP A 172 1.42 -3.11 -14.40
CA ASP A 172 2.64 -2.77 -15.14
C ASP A 172 3.12 -1.34 -14.81
N ILE A 173 2.19 -0.38 -14.74
CA ILE A 173 2.51 1.00 -14.35
C ILE A 173 3.06 1.04 -12.92
N ARG A 174 2.44 0.34 -11.97
CA ARG A 174 2.97 0.24 -10.60
C ARG A 174 4.36 -0.37 -10.59
N MET A 175 4.57 -1.50 -11.28
CA MET A 175 5.88 -2.13 -11.38
C MET A 175 6.96 -1.20 -11.95
N ALA A 176 6.64 -0.43 -12.99
CA ALA A 176 7.55 0.55 -13.55
C ALA A 176 7.89 1.66 -12.54
N LEU A 177 6.89 2.21 -11.85
CA LEU A 177 7.06 3.29 -10.88
C LEU A 177 7.78 2.82 -9.59
N SER A 178 7.57 1.57 -9.18
CA SER A 178 8.23 0.97 -8.02
C SER A 178 9.74 0.81 -8.19
N LYS A 179 10.25 0.78 -9.43
CA LYS A 179 11.71 0.77 -9.68
C LYS A 179 12.39 2.06 -9.21
N GLU A 180 11.72 3.19 -9.40
CA GLU A 180 12.20 4.50 -8.97
C GLU A 180 11.77 4.80 -7.52
N ASN A 181 10.55 4.41 -7.14
CA ASN A 181 9.92 4.75 -5.86
C ASN A 181 9.22 3.52 -5.24
N PRO A 182 9.97 2.62 -4.58
CA PRO A 182 9.49 1.27 -4.22
C PRO A 182 8.35 1.25 -3.19
N LEU A 183 8.22 2.30 -2.38
CA LEU A 183 7.19 2.42 -1.34
C LEU A 183 6.11 3.45 -1.69
N SER A 184 6.07 3.91 -2.95
CA SER A 184 5.06 4.86 -3.39
C SER A 184 3.73 4.15 -3.69
N PHE A 185 2.63 4.86 -3.51
CA PHE A 185 1.29 4.41 -3.91
C PHE A 185 0.79 5.29 -5.06
N PRO A 186 1.01 4.88 -6.33
CA PRO A 186 0.43 5.58 -7.47
C PRO A 186 -1.09 5.59 -7.38
N THR A 187 -1.67 6.77 -7.59
CA THR A 187 -3.12 6.97 -7.68
C THR A 187 -3.52 7.06 -9.15
N PHE A 188 -4.65 6.44 -9.52
CA PHE A 188 -5.15 6.44 -10.89
C PHE A 188 -6.39 7.31 -11.00
N GLN A 189 -6.42 8.20 -11.99
CA GLN A 189 -7.54 9.11 -12.21
C GLN A 189 -7.89 9.21 -13.70
N ILE A 190 -9.18 9.17 -14.01
CA ILE A 190 -9.66 9.41 -15.36
C ILE A 190 -9.70 10.92 -15.63
N ASN A 191 -9.02 11.36 -16.68
CA ASN A 191 -9.07 12.72 -17.20
C ASN A 191 -9.46 12.70 -18.69
N ARG A 192 -10.76 12.84 -18.96
CA ARG A 192 -11.34 12.80 -20.32
C ARG A 192 -10.85 13.91 -21.26
N LYS A 193 -10.16 14.93 -20.76
CA LYS A 193 -9.56 15.99 -21.59
C LYS A 193 -8.23 15.57 -22.22
N LEU A 194 -7.63 14.45 -21.78
CA LEU A 194 -6.45 13.90 -22.42
C LEU A 194 -6.81 13.30 -23.78
N ILE A 195 -6.02 13.61 -24.80
CA ILE A 195 -6.17 12.98 -26.12
C ILE A 195 -5.18 11.81 -26.17
N GLY A 196 -5.66 10.61 -25.83
CA GLY A 196 -4.87 9.38 -25.83
C GLY A 196 -3.65 9.37 -24.89
N GLY A 197 -3.05 8.19 -24.70
CA GLY A 197 -1.86 8.01 -23.84
C GLY A 197 -2.12 8.23 -22.34
N ILE A 198 -1.05 8.47 -21.58
CA ILE A 198 -1.08 8.67 -20.13
C ILE A 198 -0.25 9.89 -19.72
N ARG A 199 -0.61 10.50 -18.60
CA ARG A 199 0.15 11.59 -17.97
C ARG A 199 0.48 11.19 -16.54
N VAL A 200 1.75 11.32 -16.15
CA VAL A 200 2.22 10.99 -14.80
C VAL A 200 2.72 12.26 -14.11
N PHE A 201 2.13 12.58 -12.97
CA PHE A 201 2.60 13.64 -12.07
C PHE A 201 3.39 13.00 -10.94
N GLN A 202 4.58 13.54 -10.64
CA GLN A 202 5.43 13.10 -9.54
C GLN A 202 6.04 14.35 -8.88
N ASP A 203 5.63 14.66 -7.65
CA ASP A 203 6.08 15.83 -6.87
C ASP A 203 6.12 17.13 -7.69
N GLY A 204 5.04 17.41 -8.42
CA GLY A 204 4.91 18.61 -9.25
C GLY A 204 5.61 18.55 -10.61
N LYS A 205 6.39 17.51 -10.91
CA LYS A 205 6.93 17.26 -12.25
C LYS A 205 5.93 16.46 -13.09
N VAL A 206 5.84 16.77 -14.38
CA VAL A 206 4.93 16.11 -15.32
C VAL A 206 5.73 15.34 -16.37
N LYS A 207 5.51 14.03 -16.45
CA LYS A 207 5.91 13.19 -17.59
C LYS A 207 4.66 12.97 -18.44
N ASP A 208 4.56 13.67 -19.57
CA ASP A 208 3.39 13.61 -20.46
C ASP A 208 3.64 12.72 -21.68
N HIS A 209 2.97 11.58 -21.71
CA HIS A 209 3.00 10.61 -22.81
C HIS A 209 1.70 10.59 -23.63
N SER A 210 0.89 11.65 -23.54
CA SER A 210 -0.33 11.82 -24.33
C SER A 210 -0.07 12.29 -25.76
N TRP A 211 -1.06 12.15 -26.64
CA TRP A 211 -0.92 12.63 -28.02
C TRP A 211 -0.94 14.14 -28.12
N ILE A 212 -1.61 14.84 -27.20
CA ILE A 212 -1.71 16.29 -27.27
C ILE A 212 -0.33 16.97 -27.19
N SER A 213 0.60 16.44 -26.38
CA SER A 213 1.98 16.96 -26.32
C SER A 213 2.75 16.73 -27.62
N ARG A 214 2.47 15.61 -28.33
CA ARG A 214 3.07 15.30 -29.63
C ARG A 214 2.51 16.21 -30.73
N VAL A 215 1.19 16.37 -30.78
CA VAL A 215 0.51 17.24 -31.76
C VAL A 215 0.95 18.70 -31.59
N LEU A 216 1.01 19.19 -30.34
CA LEU A 216 1.46 20.54 -30.05
C LEU A 216 2.91 20.80 -30.47
N ARG A 217 3.80 19.81 -30.32
CA ARG A 217 5.18 19.89 -30.85
C ARG A 217 5.22 20.08 -32.36
N PHE A 218 4.37 19.36 -33.11
CA PHE A 218 4.30 19.53 -34.56
C PHE A 218 3.79 20.92 -34.94
N THR A 219 2.73 21.40 -34.31
CA THR A 219 2.17 22.73 -34.61
C THR A 219 3.12 23.87 -34.23
N SER A 220 3.95 23.72 -33.20
CA SER A 220 4.97 24.72 -32.84
C SER A 220 6.16 24.74 -33.79
N LEU A 221 6.41 23.65 -34.51
CA LEU A 221 7.50 23.55 -35.50
C LEU A 221 7.07 24.06 -36.88
N THR A 222 5.78 24.00 -37.21
CA THR A 222 5.23 24.49 -38.48
C THR A 222 4.68 25.93 -38.42
N ALA A 223 4.74 26.57 -37.25
CA ALA A 223 4.32 27.96 -37.05
C ALA A 223 5.48 28.98 -37.18
N ASN A 224 6.65 28.55 -37.68
CA ASN A 224 7.77 29.41 -38.07
C ASN A 224 7.90 29.41 -39.60
#